data_AF-A0A1G3ZF28-F1
#
_entry.id   AF-A0A1G3ZF28-F1
#
_cell.length_a   1.000
_cell.length_b   1.000
_cell.length_c   1.000
_cell.angle_alpha   90.00
_cell.angle_beta   90.00
_cell.angle_gamma   90.00
#
_symmetry.space_group_name_H-M   'P 1'
#
loop_
_entity.id
_entity.type
_entity.pdbx_description
1 polymer ?
#
loop_
_entity_poly.entity_id
_entity_poly.type
_entity_poly.pdbx_seq_one_letter_code
_entity_poly.pdbx_strand_id
1 'polypeptide(L)'
;MDKNKFTDKIKEGISVNEIEGFARKHTTEAFSAIALIIAAISSSFDFFTGPRFSILFLAIGTLIAIIFPLQTEKGLKQFYTFTFKQEKMTEVIFGIVKIVVALFIPFLSFAFLGLLGGSSYHYFIRHGQIVKANEPKSARKVAAEDEHD
;
A
#
# COMPACT_ATOMS: atom_id res chain seq x y z
N MET A 1 17.69 12.65 4.77
CA MET A 1 17.56 13.79 3.83
C MET A 1 17.08 14.99 4.63
N ASP A 2 17.90 16.05 4.70
CA ASP A 2 17.59 17.26 5.45
C ASP A 2 16.36 17.99 4.90
N LYS A 3 15.36 18.21 5.76
CA LYS A 3 14.12 18.94 5.44
C LYS A 3 14.41 20.34 4.87
N ASN A 4 15.51 20.97 5.28
CA ASN A 4 15.85 22.35 4.91
C ASN A 4 16.21 22.49 3.43
N LYS A 5 16.86 21.48 2.82
CA LYS A 5 17.21 21.52 1.38
C LYS A 5 16.00 21.45 0.44
N PHE A 6 14.88 20.87 0.90
CA PHE A 6 13.69 20.75 0.07
C PHE A 6 12.91 22.08 0.01
N THR A 7 12.82 22.78 1.14
CA THR A 7 12.20 24.11 1.23
C THR A 7 12.97 25.19 0.46
N ASP A 8 14.31 25.12 0.45
CA ASP A 8 15.12 26.09 -0.31
C ASP A 8 15.01 25.87 -1.83
N LYS A 9 14.94 24.61 -2.28
CA LYS A 9 14.68 24.26 -3.69
C LYS A 9 13.30 24.69 -4.20
N ILE A 10 12.28 24.73 -3.33
CA ILE A 10 10.95 25.23 -3.70
C ILE A 10 10.98 26.76 -3.92
N LYS A 11 11.81 27.49 -3.15
CA LYS A 11 12.00 28.94 -3.30
C LYS A 11 12.83 29.32 -4.53
N GLU A 12 13.75 28.47 -4.97
CA GLU A 12 14.61 28.71 -6.15
C GLU A 12 13.92 28.43 -7.50
N GLY A 13 12.67 27.96 -7.47
CA GLY A 13 11.94 27.58 -8.68
C GLY A 13 12.37 26.19 -9.14
N ILE A 14 11.53 25.20 -8.85
CA ILE A 14 11.73 23.84 -9.35
C ILE A 14 11.61 23.90 -10.88
N SER A 15 12.62 23.39 -11.60
CA SER A 15 12.55 23.41 -13.06
C SER A 15 11.34 22.60 -13.52
N VAL A 16 10.66 23.04 -14.59
CA VAL A 16 9.50 22.33 -15.15
C VAL A 16 9.84 20.86 -15.45
N ASN A 17 11.09 20.59 -15.83
CA ASN A 17 11.62 19.24 -16.06
C ASN A 17 11.73 18.40 -14.77
N GLU A 18 12.02 19.00 -13.62
CA GLU A 18 12.04 18.33 -12.32
C GLU A 18 10.62 18.10 -11.80
N ILE A 19 9.70 19.04 -12.00
CA ILE A 19 8.27 18.84 -11.68
C ILE A 19 7.69 17.72 -12.54
N GLU A 20 8.01 17.71 -13.84
CA GLU A 20 7.56 16.66 -14.76
C GLU A 20 8.20 15.31 -14.41
N GLY A 21 9.48 15.27 -14.04
CA GLY A 21 10.15 14.07 -13.57
C GLY A 21 9.55 13.52 -12.27
N PHE A 22 9.20 14.39 -11.34
CA PHE A 22 8.54 14.01 -10.08
C PHE A 22 7.11 13.52 -10.31
N ALA A 23 6.33 14.25 -11.11
CA ALA A 23 4.97 13.85 -11.50
C ALA A 23 4.99 12.49 -12.19
N ARG A 24 5.88 12.28 -13.16
CA ARG A 24 6.03 10.99 -13.87
C ARG A 24 6.34 9.83 -12.93
N LYS A 25 7.13 10.06 -11.88
CA LYS A 25 7.53 8.99 -10.96
C LYS A 25 6.40 8.59 -10.00
N HIS A 26 5.54 9.54 -9.63
CA HIS A 26 4.50 9.34 -8.62
C HIS A 26 3.07 9.30 -9.19
N THR A 27 2.91 9.29 -10.53
CA THR A 27 1.59 9.31 -11.18
C THR A 27 0.72 8.12 -10.76
N THR A 28 1.22 6.88 -10.86
CA THR A 28 0.49 5.68 -10.41
C THR A 28 0.13 5.72 -8.91
N GLU A 29 1.05 6.20 -8.07
CA GLU A 29 0.82 6.30 -6.62
C GLU A 29 -0.27 7.33 -6.30
N ALA A 30 -0.19 8.51 -6.93
CA ALA A 30 -1.19 9.56 -6.80
C ALA A 30 -2.58 9.09 -7.25
N PHE A 31 -2.68 8.44 -8.42
CA PHE A 31 -3.95 7.87 -8.89
C PHE A 31 -4.49 6.80 -7.94
N SER A 32 -3.62 5.97 -7.37
CA SER A 32 -4.05 4.94 -6.42
C SER A 32 -4.54 5.54 -5.11
N ALA A 33 -3.89 6.61 -4.62
CA ALA A 33 -4.33 7.34 -3.43
C ALA A 33 -5.67 8.05 -3.66
N ILE A 34 -5.82 8.75 -4.79
CA ILE A 34 -7.09 9.40 -5.16
C ILE A 34 -8.20 8.37 -5.29
N ALA A 35 -7.96 7.25 -5.97
CA ALA A 35 -8.93 6.17 -6.11
C ALA A 35 -9.34 5.59 -4.74
N LEU A 36 -8.42 5.41 -3.80
CA LEU A 36 -8.76 4.94 -2.45
C LEU A 36 -9.63 5.95 -1.67
N ILE A 37 -9.34 7.25 -1.78
CA ILE A 37 -10.18 8.29 -1.15
C ILE A 37 -11.59 8.25 -1.75
N ILE A 38 -11.70 8.17 -3.07
CA ILE A 38 -12.99 8.07 -3.76
C ILE A 38 -13.74 6.79 -3.36
N ALA A 39 -13.05 5.65 -3.28
CA ALA A 39 -13.64 4.40 -2.83
C ALA A 39 -14.18 4.49 -1.40
N ALA A 40 -13.42 5.14 -0.50
CA ALA A 40 -13.85 5.35 0.88
C ALA A 40 -15.10 6.24 0.97
N ILE A 41 -15.13 7.34 0.21
CA ILE A 41 -16.29 8.23 0.14
C ILE A 41 -17.48 7.47 -0.46
N SER A 42 -17.29 6.83 -1.62
CA SER A 42 -18.33 6.07 -2.31
C SER A 42 -18.95 5.00 -1.40
N SER A 43 -18.10 4.27 -0.69
CA SER A 43 -18.51 3.24 0.26
C SER A 43 -19.23 3.79 1.50
N SER A 44 -18.92 5.02 1.94
CA SER A 44 -19.51 5.61 3.16
C SER A 44 -20.92 6.14 2.94
N PHE A 45 -21.23 6.57 1.72
CA PHE A 45 -22.52 7.16 1.35
C PHE A 45 -23.49 6.17 0.70
N ASP A 46 -23.22 4.86 0.78
CA ASP A 46 -24.07 3.80 0.20
C ASP A 46 -24.37 3.98 -1.32
N PHE A 47 -23.52 4.69 -2.07
CA PHE A 47 -23.82 5.04 -3.47
C PHE A 47 -24.06 3.82 -4.37
N PHE A 48 -23.37 2.70 -4.15
CA PHE A 48 -23.53 1.47 -4.96
C PHE A 48 -23.51 0.19 -4.12
N THR A 49 -22.48 -0.02 -3.30
CA THR A 49 -22.29 -1.28 -2.56
C THR A 49 -22.14 -1.12 -1.05
N GLY A 50 -22.21 0.11 -0.55
CA GLY A 50 -22.16 0.39 0.89
C GLY A 50 -20.94 -0.11 1.66
N PRO A 51 -20.88 0.18 2.98
CA PRO A 51 -19.71 -0.13 3.79
C PRO A 51 -19.58 -1.62 4.11
N ARG A 52 -20.69 -2.37 4.14
CA ARG A 52 -20.71 -3.79 4.51
C ARG A 52 -19.85 -4.63 3.57
N PHE A 53 -20.02 -4.48 2.26
CA PHE A 53 -19.25 -5.23 1.27
C PHE A 53 -17.78 -4.79 1.28
N SER A 54 -17.50 -3.50 1.40
CA SER A 54 -16.13 -2.99 1.50
C SER A 54 -15.37 -3.58 2.68
N ILE A 55 -15.98 -3.61 3.87
CA ILE A 55 -15.38 -4.22 5.07
C ILE A 55 -15.20 -5.73 4.89
N LEU A 56 -16.20 -6.42 4.35
CA LEU A 56 -16.12 -7.87 4.11
C LEU A 56 -14.97 -8.22 3.16
N PHE A 57 -14.84 -7.51 2.05
CA PHE A 57 -13.79 -7.75 1.07
C PHE A 57 -12.41 -7.34 1.58
N LEU A 58 -12.30 -6.27 2.38
CA LEU A 58 -11.08 -5.93 3.10
C LEU A 58 -10.62 -7.08 4.00
N ALA A 59 -11.54 -7.65 4.79
CA ALA A 59 -11.25 -8.77 5.68
C ALA A 59 -10.84 -10.02 4.90
N ILE A 60 -11.57 -10.37 3.84
CA ILE A 60 -11.24 -11.51 2.96
C ILE A 60 -9.86 -11.32 2.32
N GLY A 61 -9.58 -10.15 1.75
CA GLY A 61 -8.28 -9.84 1.16
C GLY A 61 -7.14 -9.97 2.17
N THR A 62 -7.35 -9.45 3.37
CA THR A 62 -6.37 -9.58 4.47
C THR A 62 -6.11 -11.04 4.83
N LEU A 63 -7.18 -11.83 5.00
CA LEU A 63 -7.08 -13.23 5.36
C LEU A 63 -6.38 -14.05 4.27
N ILE A 64 -6.72 -13.84 3.00
CA ILE A 64 -6.07 -14.50 1.86
C ILE A 64 -4.56 -14.22 1.87
N ALA A 65 -4.16 -12.97 2.10
CA ALA A 65 -2.75 -12.59 2.12
C ALA A 65 -1.97 -13.23 3.28
N ILE A 66 -2.62 -13.44 4.43
CA ILE A 66 -2.00 -14.09 5.59
C ILE A 66 -1.89 -15.61 5.38
N ILE A 67 -2.92 -16.25 4.81
CA ILE A 67 -2.95 -17.71 4.58
C ILE A 67 -2.04 -18.10 3.41
N PHE A 68 -2.05 -17.32 2.33
CA PHE A 68 -1.33 -17.61 1.08
C PHE A 68 -0.30 -16.52 0.73
N PRO A 69 0.67 -16.22 1.60
CA PRO A 69 1.55 -15.06 1.46
C PRO A 69 2.41 -15.11 0.19
N LEU A 70 2.90 -16.29 -0.19
CA LEU A 70 3.73 -16.48 -1.38
C LEU A 70 2.95 -16.24 -2.68
N GLN A 71 1.70 -16.70 -2.74
CA GLN A 71 0.81 -16.52 -3.89
C GLN A 71 0.40 -15.05 -4.00
N THR A 72 0.04 -14.43 -2.87
CA THR A 72 -0.33 -13.02 -2.82
C THR A 72 0.85 -12.12 -3.20
N GLU A 73 2.06 -12.38 -2.69
CA GLU A 73 3.26 -11.60 -3.06
C GLU A 73 3.57 -11.72 -4.56
N LYS A 74 3.53 -12.94 -5.12
CA LYS A 74 3.71 -13.15 -6.56
C LYS A 74 2.66 -12.40 -7.39
N GLY A 75 1.39 -12.50 -6.99
CA GLY A 75 0.28 -11.83 -7.65
C GLY A 75 0.40 -10.30 -7.61
N LEU A 76 0.67 -9.74 -6.43
CA LEU A 76 0.91 -8.30 -6.26
C LEU A 76 2.13 -7.84 -7.07
N LYS A 77 3.25 -8.58 -7.01
CA LYS A 77 4.44 -8.26 -7.80
C LYS A 77 4.16 -8.27 -9.29
N GLN A 78 3.42 -9.25 -9.79
CA GLN A 78 3.03 -9.32 -11.19
C GLN A 78 2.11 -8.15 -11.56
N PHE A 79 1.14 -7.80 -10.71
CA PHE A 79 0.24 -6.67 -10.92
C PHE A 79 0.98 -5.32 -10.96
N TYR A 80 1.87 -5.08 -10.00
CA TYR A 80 2.68 -3.85 -9.98
C TYR A 80 3.65 -3.81 -11.15
N THR A 81 4.33 -4.91 -11.47
CA THR A 81 5.21 -4.98 -12.63
C THR A 81 4.44 -4.71 -13.92
N PHE A 82 3.22 -5.22 -14.04
CA PHE A 82 2.35 -4.96 -15.17
C PHE A 82 1.93 -3.49 -15.25
N THR A 83 1.64 -2.85 -14.12
CA THR A 83 1.24 -1.44 -14.06
C THR A 83 2.41 -0.50 -14.38
N PHE A 84 3.61 -0.79 -13.85
CA PHE A 84 4.80 0.06 -14.02
C PHE A 84 5.53 -0.12 -15.35
N LYS A 85 5.28 -1.20 -16.09
CA LYS A 85 5.89 -1.43 -17.42
C LYS A 85 5.19 -0.71 -18.57
N GLN A 86 4.14 0.04 -18.29
CA GLN A 86 3.27 0.62 -19.31
C GLN A 86 3.80 1.95 -19.82
N GLU A 87 3.44 2.28 -21.06
CA GLU A 87 3.64 3.62 -21.59
C GLU A 87 2.80 4.66 -20.83
N LYS A 88 3.25 5.92 -20.81
CA LYS A 88 2.63 6.99 -20.00
C LYS A 88 1.13 7.16 -20.26
N MET A 89 0.70 7.07 -21.52
CA MET A 89 -0.71 7.20 -21.88
C MET A 89 -1.53 6.07 -21.26
N THR A 90 -1.00 4.86 -21.29
CA THR A 90 -1.62 3.67 -20.70
C THR A 90 -1.65 3.74 -19.17
N GLU A 91 -0.63 4.30 -18.52
CA GLU A 91 -0.62 4.55 -17.07
C GLU A 91 -1.75 5.52 -16.66
N VAL A 92 -1.95 6.59 -17.41
CA VAL A 92 -3.05 7.54 -17.20
C VAL A 92 -4.40 6.86 -17.41
N ILE A 93 -4.56 6.06 -18.47
CA ILE A 93 -5.79 5.28 -18.71
C ILE A 93 -6.06 4.34 -17.53
N PHE A 94 -5.06 3.61 -17.04
CA PHE A 94 -5.22 2.76 -15.85
C PHE A 94 -5.59 3.56 -14.60
N GLY A 95 -5.03 4.75 -14.42
CA GLY A 95 -5.40 5.67 -13.34
C GLY A 95 -6.87 6.07 -13.39
N ILE A 96 -7.37 6.46 -14.56
CA ILE A 96 -8.78 6.82 -14.77
C ILE A 96 -9.68 5.60 -14.53
N VAL A 97 -9.32 4.44 -15.08
CA VAL A 97 -10.07 3.19 -14.87
C VAL A 97 -10.14 2.85 -13.37
N LYS A 98 -9.04 3.01 -12.63
CA LYS A 98 -9.03 2.81 -11.17
C LYS A 98 -10.00 3.76 -10.46
N ILE A 99 -10.08 5.02 -10.86
CA ILE A 99 -11.03 5.99 -10.29
C ILE A 99 -12.48 5.57 -10.58
N VAL A 100 -12.77 5.17 -11.81
CA VAL A 100 -14.11 4.69 -12.20
C VAL A 100 -14.47 3.44 -11.38
N VAL A 101 -13.58 2.47 -11.28
CA VAL A 101 -13.81 1.25 -10.47
C VAL A 101 -13.98 1.61 -8.99
N ALA A 102 -13.19 2.51 -8.44
CA ALA A 102 -13.33 2.97 -7.06
C ALA A 102 -14.68 3.64 -6.79
N LEU A 103 -15.22 4.37 -7.76
CA LEU A 103 -16.51 5.04 -7.63
C LEU A 103 -17.66 4.04 -7.65
N PHE A 104 -17.70 3.13 -8.63
CA PHE A 104 -18.83 2.23 -8.84
C PHE A 104 -18.75 0.92 -8.06
N ILE A 105 -17.53 0.45 -7.75
CA ILE A 105 -17.26 -0.85 -7.15
C ILE A 105 -16.19 -0.71 -6.05
N PRO A 106 -16.44 0.09 -5.00
CA PRO A 106 -15.43 0.43 -4.01
C PRO A 106 -14.87 -0.79 -3.26
N PHE A 107 -15.67 -1.84 -3.09
CA PHE A 107 -15.23 -3.04 -2.37
C PHE A 107 -14.03 -3.75 -3.03
N LEU A 108 -13.82 -3.60 -4.34
CA LEU A 108 -12.63 -4.13 -5.01
C LEU A 108 -11.35 -3.39 -4.57
N SER A 109 -11.44 -2.06 -4.43
CA SER A 109 -10.33 -1.25 -3.91
C SER A 109 -10.00 -1.66 -2.47
N PHE A 110 -11.01 -1.93 -1.65
CA PHE A 110 -10.83 -2.44 -0.29
C PHE A 110 -10.28 -3.86 -0.25
N ALA A 111 -10.69 -4.75 -1.16
CA ALA A 111 -10.10 -6.09 -1.29
C ALA A 111 -8.59 -6.01 -1.56
N PHE A 112 -8.21 -5.15 -2.49
CA PHE A 112 -6.81 -4.93 -2.84
C PHE A 112 -6.02 -4.32 -1.68
N LEU A 113 -6.61 -3.36 -0.97
CA LEU A 113 -6.05 -2.80 0.26
C LEU A 113 -5.86 -3.88 1.34
N GLY A 114 -6.80 -4.81 1.46
CA GLY A 114 -6.72 -5.95 2.38
C GLY A 114 -5.54 -6.87 2.02
N LEU A 115 -5.37 -7.20 0.74
CA LEU A 115 -4.23 -8.01 0.28
C LEU A 115 -2.88 -7.34 0.60
N LEU A 116 -2.79 -6.02 0.37
CA LEU A 116 -1.59 -5.24 0.71
C LEU A 116 -1.35 -5.18 2.22
N GLY A 117 -2.40 -4.94 3.01
CA GLY A 117 -2.32 -4.88 4.47
C GLY A 117 -1.91 -6.22 5.08
N GLY A 118 -2.55 -7.31 4.65
CA GLY A 118 -2.25 -8.66 5.14
C GLY A 118 -0.86 -9.15 4.74
N SER A 119 -0.41 -8.86 3.51
CA SER A 119 0.95 -9.21 3.06
C SER A 119 2.02 -8.43 3.84
N SER A 120 1.78 -7.13 4.07
CA SER A 120 2.65 -6.29 4.90
C SER A 120 2.70 -6.79 6.34
N TYR A 121 1.55 -7.11 6.93
CA TYR A 121 1.46 -7.67 8.28
C TYR A 121 2.24 -8.99 8.40
N HIS A 122 2.04 -9.92 7.47
CA HIS A 122 2.78 -11.18 7.42
C HIS A 122 4.31 -10.94 7.36
N TYR A 123 4.75 -10.01 6.51
CA TYR A 123 6.16 -9.64 6.39
C TYR A 123 6.75 -9.12 7.71
N PHE A 124 6.05 -8.20 8.39
CA PHE A 124 6.51 -7.63 9.66
C PHE A 124 6.57 -8.66 10.79
N ILE A 125 5.54 -9.50 10.94
CA ILE A 125 5.53 -10.56 11.96
C ILE A 125 6.68 -11.55 11.75
N ARG A 126 6.90 -11.98 10.49
CA ARG A 126 7.99 -12.89 10.16
C ARG A 126 9.37 -12.26 10.43
N HIS A 127 9.54 -10.98 10.10
CA HIS A 127 10.78 -10.26 10.42
C HIS A 127 11.03 -10.18 11.93
N GLY A 128 10.01 -9.84 12.72
CA GLY A 128 10.12 -9.80 14.18
C GLY A 128 10.50 -11.16 14.79
N GLN A 129 9.93 -12.25 14.27
CA GLN A 129 10.28 -13.60 14.70
C GLN A 129 11.74 -13.97 14.38
N ILE A 130 12.24 -13.60 13.19
CA ILE A 130 13.63 -13.86 12.79
C ILE A 130 14.59 -13.06 13.68
N VAL A 131 14.30 -11.79 13.95
CA VAL A 131 15.13 -10.96 14.84
C VAL A 131 15.20 -11.57 16.24
N LYS A 132 14.05 -11.93 16.82
CA LYS A 132 13.99 -12.57 18.15
C LYS A 132 14.67 -13.95 18.18
N ALA A 133 14.64 -14.70 17.08
CA ALA A 133 15.33 -15.99 16.99
C ALA A 133 16.86 -15.83 16.91
N ASN A 134 17.34 -14.73 16.34
CA ASN A 134 18.75 -14.42 16.16
C ASN A 134 19.35 -13.59 17.31
N GLU A 135 18.56 -13.23 18.33
CA GLU A 135 19.09 -12.55 19.51
C GLU A 135 20.12 -13.43 20.24
N PRO A 136 21.29 -12.89 20.59
CA PRO A 136 22.32 -13.65 21.29
C PRO A 136 21.76 -14.19 22.61
N LYS A 137 21.99 -15.48 22.89
CA LYS A 137 21.47 -16.18 24.09
C LYS A 137 21.78 -15.46 25.42
N SER A 138 22.81 -14.62 25.46
CA SER A 138 23.14 -13.74 26.58
C SER A 138 22.04 -12.71 26.89
N ALA A 139 21.43 -12.09 25.88
CA ALA A 139 20.38 -11.09 26.07
C ALA A 139 19.03 -11.74 26.47
N ARG A 140 18.80 -12.97 25.99
CA ARG A 140 17.58 -13.73 26.27
C ARG A 140 17.48 -14.24 27.71
N LYS A 141 18.62 -14.39 28.41
CA LYS A 141 18.66 -14.76 29.84
C LYS A 141 18.35 -13.56 30.74
N VAL A 142 18.92 -12.39 30.44
CA VAL A 142 18.70 -11.15 31.22
C VAL A 142 17.23 -10.72 31.17
N ALA A 143 16.61 -10.72 29.98
CA ALA A 143 15.20 -10.33 29.84
C ALA A 143 14.20 -11.31 30.51
N ALA A 144 14.60 -12.57 30.74
CA ALA A 144 13.75 -13.55 31.43
C ALA A 144 13.93 -13.52 32.96
N GLU A 145 15.05 -12.99 33.45
CA GLU A 145 15.26 -12.72 34.87
C GLU A 145 14.53 -11.43 35.30
N ASP A 146 14.47 -10.41 34.44
CA ASP A 146 13.76 -9.14 34.71
C ASP A 146 12.21 -9.23 34.64
N GLU A 147 11.62 -10.26 34.01
CA GLU A 147 10.15 -10.47 33.95
C GLU A 147 9.60 -11.24 35.17
N HIS A 148 10.46 -11.71 36.07
CA HIS A 148 10.08 -12.51 37.25
C HIS A 148 10.29 -11.80 38.61
N ASP A 149 10.72 -10.53 38.61
CA ASP A 149 10.76 -9.62 39.75
C ASP A 149 9.60 -8.61 39.75
#